data_AF-A0AAP2ZLB7-F1
#
_entry.id   AF-A0AAP2ZLB7-F1
#
_cell.length_a   1.000
_cell.length_b   1.000
_cell.length_c   1.000
_cell.angle_alpha   90.00
_cell.angle_beta   90.00
_cell.angle_gamma   90.00
#
_symmetry.space_group_name_H-M   'P 1'
#
loop_
_entity.id
_entity.type
_entity.pdbx_description
1 polymer ?
#
loop_
_entity_poly.entity_id
_entity_poly.type
_entity_poly.pdbx_seq_one_letter_code
_entity_poly.pdbx_strand_id
1 'polypeptide(L)'
;MNLKTAYLFNPYSRKLALLALLTIGTSISLSSHAAPLTISQQQAVTVHLSKLAQAQNAAEHQMTEQLKQDFSQQLTAQEHEFMSDICPKYGMTFDVTTNACLRS
;
A
#
# COMPACT_ATOMS: atom_id res chain seq x y z
N MET A 1 21.38 15.52 -0.93
CA MET A 1 21.01 16.07 -2.26
C MET A 1 19.95 17.14 -2.04
N ASN A 2 20.18 18.37 -2.49
CA ASN A 2 19.25 19.49 -2.35
C ASN A 2 18.27 19.47 -3.54
N LEU A 3 17.03 19.01 -3.31
CA LEU A 3 15.99 19.04 -4.33
C LEU A 3 15.36 20.44 -4.35
N LYS A 4 15.89 21.31 -5.22
CA LYS A 4 15.22 22.56 -5.60
C LYS A 4 13.93 22.20 -6.34
N THR A 5 12.79 22.33 -5.67
CA THR A 5 11.47 22.29 -6.29
C THR A 5 11.38 23.44 -7.30
N ALA A 6 11.42 23.10 -8.58
CA ALA A 6 11.16 24.05 -9.65
C ALA A 6 9.69 24.51 -9.54
N TYR A 7 9.49 25.77 -9.15
CA TYR A 7 8.19 26.43 -9.25
C TYR A 7 7.84 26.59 -10.74
N LEU A 8 7.11 25.62 -11.29
CA LEU A 8 6.47 25.73 -12.61
C LEU A 8 5.17 26.56 -12.49
N PHE A 9 5.29 27.82 -12.06
CA PHE A 9 4.18 28.76 -12.04
C PHE A 9 4.08 29.46 -13.40
N ASN A 10 3.69 28.72 -14.43
CA ASN A 10 3.38 29.29 -15.74
C ASN A 10 1.86 29.58 -15.80
N PRO A 11 1.40 30.82 -16.02
CA PRO A 11 -0.04 31.14 -16.07
C PRO A 11 -0.80 30.36 -17.17
N TYR A 12 -0.10 29.85 -18.19
CA TYR A 12 -0.67 28.96 -19.21
C TYR A 12 -0.98 27.55 -18.68
N SER A 13 -0.20 27.02 -17.73
CA SER A 13 -0.47 25.70 -17.14
C SER A 13 -1.72 25.72 -16.25
N ARG A 14 -2.03 26.85 -15.62
CA ARG A 14 -3.24 27.03 -14.80
C ARG A 14 -4.53 26.97 -15.63
N LYS A 15 -4.54 27.53 -16.84
CA LYS A 15 -5.70 27.46 -17.75
C LYS A 15 -5.92 26.03 -18.28
N LEU A 16 -4.82 25.32 -18.60
CA LEU A 16 -4.89 23.92 -19.02
C LEU A 16 -5.32 22.98 -17.87
N ALA A 17 -4.83 23.23 -16.65
CA ALA A 17 -5.24 22.47 -15.46
C ALA A 17 -6.73 22.67 -15.15
N LEU A 18 -7.25 23.89 -15.27
CA LEU A 18 -8.68 24.17 -15.10
C LEU A 18 -9.53 23.52 -16.18
N LEU A 19 -9.08 23.50 -17.44
CA LEU A 19 -9.77 22.81 -18.53
C LEU A 19 -9.79 21.28 -18.31
N ALA A 20 -8.69 20.71 -17.82
CA ALA A 20 -8.61 19.29 -17.46
C ALA A 20 -9.55 18.94 -16.30
N LEU A 21 -9.57 19.76 -15.25
CA LEU A 21 -10.50 19.56 -14.12
C LEU A 21 -11.97 19.72 -14.54
N LEU A 22 -12.27 20.66 -15.43
CA LEU A 22 -13.62 20.89 -15.92
C LEU A 22 -14.08 19.74 -16.83
N THR A 23 -13.21 19.25 -17.72
CA THR A 23 -13.53 18.08 -18.56
C THR A 23 -13.73 16.81 -17.74
N ILE A 24 -12.87 16.54 -16.74
CA ILE A 24 -13.05 15.41 -15.81
C ILE A 24 -14.31 15.59 -14.95
N GLY A 25 -14.61 16.80 -14.48
CA GLY A 25 -15.83 17.06 -13.71
C GLY A 25 -17.12 16.86 -14.51
N THR A 26 -17.12 17.25 -15.78
CA THR A 26 -18.28 17.06 -16.67
C THR A 26 -18.51 15.61 -17.07
N SER A 27 -17.45 14.79 -17.26
CA SER A 27 -17.61 13.39 -17.65
C SER A 27 -18.19 12.51 -16.53
N ILE A 28 -17.99 12.86 -15.25
CA ILE A 28 -18.59 12.16 -14.12
C ILE A 28 -20.09 12.53 -13.97
N SER A 29 -20.46 13.74 -14.41
CA SER A 29 -21.81 14.31 -14.28
C SER A 29 -22.84 13.76 -15.28
N LEU A 30 -22.42 13.04 -16.34
CA LEU A 30 -23.33 12.42 -17.32
C LEU A 30 -24.15 11.24 -16.78
N SER A 31 -23.86 10.77 -15.57
CA SER A 31 -24.52 9.59 -14.98
C SER A 31 -26.00 9.82 -14.64
N SER A 32 -26.48 11.06 -14.59
CA SER A 32 -27.88 11.36 -14.21
C SER A 32 -28.91 11.02 -15.30
N HIS A 33 -28.48 10.71 -16.53
CA HIS A 33 -29.36 10.39 -17.67
C HIS A 33 -29.15 8.99 -18.23
N ALA A 34 -28.44 8.12 -17.51
CA ALA A 34 -28.34 6.72 -17.91
C ALA A 34 -29.73 6.06 -17.82
N ALA A 35 -30.17 5.40 -18.89
CA ALA A 35 -31.36 4.58 -18.86
C ALA A 35 -31.21 3.52 -17.74
N PRO A 36 -32.27 3.24 -16.97
CA PRO A 36 -32.21 2.23 -15.93
C PRO A 36 -31.78 0.89 -16.55
N LEU A 37 -30.83 0.22 -15.89
CA LEU A 37 -30.34 -1.08 -16.32
C LEU A 37 -31.50 -2.05 -16.43
N THR A 38 -31.57 -2.79 -17.54
CA THR A 38 -32.49 -3.92 -17.64
C THR A 38 -32.10 -4.99 -16.61
N ILE A 39 -33.04 -5.87 -16.23
CA ILE A 39 -32.80 -6.96 -15.26
C ILE A 39 -31.53 -7.76 -15.61
N SER A 40 -31.34 -8.06 -16.90
CA SER A 40 -30.17 -8.79 -17.40
C SER A 40 -28.84 -8.05 -17.20
N GLN A 41 -28.85 -6.72 -17.38
CA GLN A 41 -27.67 -5.88 -17.20
C GLN A 41 -27.35 -5.68 -15.72
N GLN A 42 -28.38 -5.51 -14.87
CA GLN A 42 -28.21 -5.45 -13.42
C GLN A 42 -27.56 -6.74 -12.88
N GLN A 43 -27.99 -7.90 -13.38
CA GLN A 43 -27.44 -9.20 -12.99
C GLN A 43 -25.98 -9.35 -13.44
N ALA A 44 -25.65 -8.96 -14.67
CA ALA A 44 -24.27 -8.96 -15.15
C ALA A 44 -23.37 -8.05 -14.30
N VAL A 45 -23.80 -6.82 -14.00
CA VAL A 45 -23.06 -5.89 -13.12
C VAL A 45 -22.85 -6.50 -11.73
N THR A 46 -23.89 -7.11 -11.16
CA THR A 46 -23.82 -7.75 -9.84
C THR A 46 -22.79 -8.89 -9.82
N VAL A 47 -22.74 -9.72 -10.88
CA VAL A 47 -21.76 -10.80 -11.00
C VAL A 47 -20.33 -10.26 -11.16
N HIS A 48 -20.14 -9.15 -11.88
CA HIS A 48 -18.82 -8.54 -12.01
C HIS A 48 -18.35 -7.92 -10.69
N LEU A 49 -19.24 -7.22 -9.97
CA LEU A 49 -18.93 -6.65 -8.67
C LEU A 49 -18.63 -7.73 -7.62
N SER A 50 -19.34 -8.87 -7.64
CA SER A 50 -19.05 -9.98 -6.72
C SER A 50 -17.68 -10.61 -6.99
N LYS A 51 -17.32 -10.80 -8.27
CA LYS A 51 -15.96 -11.26 -8.66
C LYS A 51 -14.89 -10.27 -8.26
N LEU A 52 -15.14 -8.96 -8.44
CA LEU A 52 -14.21 -7.92 -8.04
C LEU A 52 -14.00 -7.94 -6.51
N ALA A 53 -15.08 -8.01 -5.73
CA ALA A 53 -15.00 -8.09 -4.27
C ALA A 53 -14.23 -9.33 -3.80
N GLN A 54 -14.44 -10.48 -4.45
CA GLN A 54 -13.69 -11.70 -4.15
C GLN A 54 -12.20 -11.55 -4.46
N ALA A 55 -11.86 -10.96 -5.61
CA ALA A 55 -10.47 -10.73 -6.00
C ALA A 55 -9.78 -9.71 -5.06
N GLN A 56 -10.48 -8.65 -4.66
CA GLN A 56 -9.98 -7.66 -3.71
C GLN A 56 -9.70 -8.29 -2.35
N ASN A 57 -10.63 -9.06 -1.80
CA ASN A 57 -10.43 -9.75 -0.52
C ASN A 57 -9.25 -10.73 -0.57
N ALA A 58 -9.13 -11.50 -1.66
CA ALA A 58 -7.99 -12.40 -1.84
C ALA A 58 -6.65 -11.65 -1.92
N ALA A 59 -6.61 -10.52 -2.64
CA ALA A 59 -5.43 -9.67 -2.75
C ALA A 59 -5.05 -9.02 -1.42
N GLU A 60 -6.03 -8.50 -0.67
CA GLU A 60 -5.83 -7.92 0.67
C GLU A 60 -5.30 -8.96 1.65
N HIS A 61 -5.86 -10.18 1.64
CA HIS A 61 -5.38 -11.27 2.47
C HIS A 61 -3.94 -11.66 2.12
N GLN A 62 -3.63 -11.81 0.82
CA GLN A 62 -2.27 -12.12 0.38
C GLN A 62 -1.28 -11.01 0.78
N MET A 63 -1.64 -9.75 0.58
CA MET A 63 -0.81 -8.60 0.96
C MET A 63 -0.58 -8.56 2.47
N THR A 64 -1.60 -8.84 3.28
CA THR A 64 -1.50 -8.86 4.74
C THR A 64 -0.55 -9.95 5.23
N GLU A 65 -0.65 -11.17 4.68
CA GLU A 65 0.26 -12.25 5.05
C GLU A 65 1.70 -11.98 4.60
N GLN A 66 1.90 -11.41 3.41
CA GLN A 66 3.24 -10.97 2.97
C GLN A 66 3.82 -9.90 3.90
N LEU A 67 3.05 -8.87 4.24
CA LEU A 67 3.49 -7.82 5.16
C LEU A 67 3.85 -8.38 6.54
N LYS A 68 3.04 -9.30 7.06
CA LYS A 68 3.30 -9.98 8.33
C LYS A 68 4.61 -10.77 8.28
N GLN A 69 4.83 -11.53 7.21
CA GLN A 69 6.06 -12.30 7.03
C GLN A 69 7.30 -11.38 6.95
N ASP A 70 7.23 -10.33 6.13
CA ASP A 70 8.31 -9.37 5.97
C ASP A 70 8.62 -8.63 7.28
N PHE A 71 7.58 -8.26 8.03
CA PHE A 71 7.72 -7.62 9.32
C PHE A 71 8.37 -8.55 10.35
N SER A 72 7.92 -9.80 10.45
CA SER A 72 8.53 -10.79 11.35
C SER A 72 9.99 -11.03 11.00
N GLN A 73 10.34 -11.14 9.71
CA GLN A 73 11.73 -11.33 9.30
C GLN A 73 12.61 -10.13 9.66
N GLN A 74 12.14 -8.91 9.43
CA GLN A 74 12.85 -7.70 9.81
C GLN A 74 13.01 -7.58 11.33
N LEU A 75 11.96 -7.89 12.09
CA LEU A 75 12.00 -7.86 13.55
C LEU A 75 13.04 -8.84 14.10
N THR A 76 13.04 -10.09 13.62
CA THR A 76 14.04 -11.09 14.05
C THR A 76 15.47 -10.68 13.66
N ALA A 77 15.66 -10.11 12.47
CA ALA A 77 16.99 -9.63 12.05
C ALA A 77 17.49 -8.49 12.95
N GLN A 78 16.61 -7.54 13.29
CA GLN A 78 16.93 -6.42 14.17
C GLN A 78 17.17 -6.87 15.62
N GLU A 79 16.38 -7.83 16.12
CA GLU A 79 16.61 -8.43 17.44
C GLU A 79 17.96 -9.13 17.51
N HIS A 80 18.31 -9.89 16.47
CA HIS A 80 19.61 -10.57 16.38
C HIS A 80 20.78 -9.57 16.36
N GLU A 81 20.67 -8.52 15.56
CA GLU A 81 21.67 -7.44 15.49
C GLU A 81 21.83 -6.76 16.85
N PHE A 82 20.72 -6.41 17.49
CA PHE A 82 20.70 -5.79 18.82
C PHE A 82 21.31 -6.71 19.89
N MET A 83 20.92 -7.99 19.91
CA MET A 83 21.46 -8.98 20.86
C MET A 83 22.96 -9.21 20.65
N SER A 84 23.39 -9.30 19.39
CA SER A 84 24.81 -9.46 19.04
C SER A 84 25.66 -8.28 19.49
N ASP A 85 25.11 -7.06 19.55
CA ASP A 85 25.82 -5.87 20.05
C ASP A 85 25.76 -5.76 21.58
N ILE A 86 24.63 -6.09 22.21
CA ILE A 86 24.42 -5.86 23.64
C ILE A 86 25.00 -6.97 24.52
N CYS A 87 24.91 -8.26 24.13
CA CYS A 87 25.40 -9.35 24.97
C CYS A 87 26.89 -9.22 25.33
N PRO A 88 27.80 -8.88 24.38
CA PRO A 88 29.22 -8.71 24.68
C PRO A 88 29.50 -7.56 25.65
N LYS A 89 28.68 -6.51 25.65
CA LYS A 89 28.81 -5.36 26.58
C LYS A 89 28.64 -5.76 28.04
N TYR A 90 28.00 -6.90 28.29
CA TYR A 90 27.80 -7.47 29.63
C TYR A 90 28.63 -8.74 29.89
N GLY A 91 29.61 -9.04 29.03
CA GLY A 91 30.45 -10.24 29.16
C GLY A 91 29.69 -11.54 28.89
N MET A 92 28.65 -11.48 28.07
CA MET A 92 27.88 -12.63 27.59
C MET A 92 28.11 -12.82 26.09
N THR A 93 27.83 -14.02 25.59
CA THR A 93 27.84 -14.33 24.17
C THR A 93 26.41 -14.55 23.69
N PHE A 94 26.04 -13.96 22.57
CA PHE A 94 24.73 -14.21 21.99
C PHE A 94 24.70 -15.61 21.37
N ASP A 95 23.77 -16.46 21.83
CA ASP A 95 23.49 -17.75 21.22
C ASP A 95 22.25 -17.64 20.31
N VAL A 96 22.50 -17.79 19.02
CA VAL A 96 21.50 -17.73 17.95
C VAL A 96 20.52 -18.89 18.00
N THR A 97 20.86 -19.98 18.69
CA THR A 97 20.02 -21.17 18.81
C THR A 97 18.91 -20.95 19.81
N THR A 98 19.24 -20.36 20.96
CA THR A 98 18.28 -20.08 22.05
C THR A 98 17.73 -18.65 22.00
N ASN A 99 18.21 -17.79 21.09
CA ASN A 99 17.92 -16.36 21.03
C ASN A 99 18.14 -15.66 22.38
N ALA A 100 19.24 -16.00 23.05
CA ALA A 100 19.53 -15.49 24.39
C ALA A 100 21.02 -15.12 24.54
N CYS A 101 21.29 -14.18 25.44
CA CYS A 101 22.64 -13.94 25.93
C CYS A 101 23.00 -15.03 26.94
N LEU A 102 24.02 -15.83 26.64
CA LEU A 102 24.54 -16.86 27.53
C LEU A 102 25.90 -16.44 28.09
N ARG A 103 26.15 -16.77 29.35
CA ARG A 103 27.47 -16.59 29.94
C ARG A 103 28.38 -17.72 29.45
N SER A 104 29.46 -17.34 28.76
CA SER A 104 30.52 -18.28 28.34
C SER A 104 31.21 -18.93 29.51
#